data_AF-A0A7D5QJE8-F1
#
_entry.id   AF-A0A7D5QJE8-F1
#
_cell.length_a   1.000
_cell.length_b   1.000
_cell.length_c   1.000
_cell.angle_alpha   90.00
_cell.angle_beta   90.00
_cell.angle_gamma   90.00
#
_symmetry.space_group_name_H-M   'P 1'
#
loop_
_entity.id
_entity.type
_entity.pdbx_description
1 polymer ?
#
loop_
_entity_poly.entity_id
_entity_poly.type
_entity_poly.pdbx_seq_one_letter_code
_entity_poly.pdbx_strand_id
1 'polypeptide(L)'
;MTTEERPDAGDSEGTDDEVTHARRRELLRAGTALGTSAALVLGFGAEYVSSGETETITYALARPEPDADALEPRTKEVPIEWYESLQLAFEVQERVLAAGLAPLVGSFVVPGTFADSAATISVDSTDESVLETLEDLTGDVRLDLNVVDPIPPKPGGETDLSDAYQVSELDDGDVPGGVVCLSEDSFGTLTPALYDGDGSRYFATSNHVFGASGTKETEHRGDPLSVRHDGEERRVGTVDRGYPTADVVRVSPVEEYRPASAIERASPSRVLGQFTKIGLADLMARGKPLTKVGALSDTTSGEIQGIDGLTCYTGEVCKPGQLKWGDEHGIVDGDSGSAAFHADPENPDDGLLVASINNARSWWSEADFVWGTAAHHLLDAYDLHF
;
A
#
# COMPACT_ATOMS: atom_id res chain seq x y z
N MET A 1 12.44 -77.02 26.93
CA MET A 1 12.52 -77.18 25.47
C MET A 1 11.48 -76.22 24.92
N THR A 2 11.75 -75.06 24.34
CA THR A 2 12.92 -74.35 23.76
C THR A 2 12.47 -72.87 23.72
N THR A 3 13.10 -71.90 24.38
CA THR A 3 14.19 -71.00 23.93
C THR A 3 14.06 -70.40 22.52
N GLU A 4 14.50 -69.14 22.41
CA GLU A 4 14.76 -68.28 21.21
C GLU A 4 13.58 -67.40 20.75
N GLU A 5 13.73 -66.12 20.41
CA GLU A 5 14.90 -65.23 20.32
C GLU A 5 14.43 -63.76 20.26
N ARG A 6 15.33 -62.85 20.65
CA ARG A 6 15.27 -61.39 20.49
C ARG A 6 16.11 -61.03 19.25
N PRO A 7 15.78 -59.97 18.50
CA PRO A 7 16.78 -58.92 18.22
C PRO A 7 16.17 -57.52 18.47
N ASP A 8 16.86 -56.65 19.21
CA ASP A 8 17.78 -55.60 18.73
C ASP A 8 17.09 -54.56 17.83
N ALA A 9 16.77 -53.38 18.38
CA ALA A 9 17.67 -52.23 18.51
C ALA A 9 17.85 -51.53 17.15
N GLY A 10 16.97 -50.56 16.90
CA GLY A 10 17.17 -49.51 15.93
C GLY A 10 17.08 -48.18 16.67
N ASP A 11 18.24 -47.61 16.98
CA ASP A 11 18.39 -46.20 17.32
C ASP A 11 17.84 -45.37 16.15
N SER A 12 16.84 -44.53 16.41
CA SER A 12 16.67 -43.30 15.64
C SER A 12 17.05 -42.15 16.54
N GLU A 13 18.29 -41.70 16.39
CA GLU A 13 18.78 -40.42 16.85
C GLU A 13 17.85 -39.30 16.41
N GLY A 14 17.79 -38.28 17.27
CA GLY A 14 16.93 -37.13 17.13
C GLY A 14 17.17 -36.31 15.88
N THR A 15 16.10 -35.66 15.47
CA THR A 15 16.18 -34.27 15.04
C THR A 15 15.24 -33.53 15.98
N ASP A 16 15.85 -32.87 16.95
CA ASP A 16 15.28 -31.67 17.55
C ASP A 16 14.79 -30.81 16.38
N ASP A 17 13.48 -30.57 16.30
CA ASP A 17 12.95 -29.47 15.51
C ASP A 17 13.48 -28.20 16.16
N GLU A 18 14.66 -27.82 15.69
CA GLU A 18 15.30 -26.54 15.94
C GLU A 18 14.31 -25.48 15.43
N VAL A 19 13.54 -24.92 16.35
CA VAL A 19 12.82 -23.67 16.14
C VAL A 19 13.89 -22.63 15.83
N THR A 20 14.16 -22.43 14.55
CA THR A 20 15.06 -21.41 14.06
C THR A 20 14.45 -20.07 14.47
N HIS A 21 14.89 -19.53 15.59
CA HIS A 21 14.54 -18.19 16.01
C HIS A 21 15.18 -17.21 15.02
N ALA A 22 14.37 -16.55 14.18
CA ALA A 22 14.84 -15.44 13.36
C ALA A 22 15.38 -14.33 14.27
N ARG A 23 16.53 -13.80 13.86
CA ARG A 23 17.33 -12.88 14.67
C ARG A 23 17.11 -11.48 14.12
N ARG A 24 16.16 -10.73 14.69
CA ARG A 24 15.99 -9.29 14.43
C ARG A 24 17.32 -8.56 14.73
N ARG A 25 18.08 -8.24 13.69
CA ARG A 25 19.28 -7.41 13.78
C ARG A 25 18.99 -6.08 13.13
N GLU A 26 18.52 -5.15 13.94
CA GLU A 26 18.48 -3.73 13.59
C GLU A 26 19.95 -3.26 13.50
N LEU A 27 20.52 -3.27 12.30
CA LEU A 27 21.85 -2.71 12.05
C LEU A 27 21.70 -1.18 11.94
N LEU A 28 21.39 -0.55 13.09
CA LEU A 28 21.51 0.89 13.25
C LEU A 28 23.00 1.26 13.16
N ARG A 29 23.50 1.57 11.97
CA ARG A 29 24.75 2.31 11.87
C ARG A 29 24.48 3.78 12.23
N ALA A 30 24.50 4.05 13.53
CA ALA A 30 24.91 5.36 14.03
C ALA A 30 26.42 5.49 13.75
N GLY A 31 26.77 5.95 12.54
CA GLY A 31 28.11 6.46 12.31
C GLY A 31 28.41 7.50 13.39
N THR A 32 29.47 7.29 14.16
CA THR A 32 29.87 8.19 15.24
C THR A 32 30.14 9.60 14.71
N ALA A 33 29.11 10.43 14.68
CA ALA A 33 29.20 11.89 14.58
C ALA A 33 29.15 12.47 16.00
N LEU A 34 30.17 12.17 16.80
CA LEU A 34 30.47 13.00 17.97
C LEU A 34 31.11 14.29 17.44
N GLY A 35 30.29 15.29 17.16
CA GLY A 35 30.76 16.61 16.78
C GLY A 35 29.64 17.44 16.20
N THR A 36 29.20 18.45 16.95
CA THR A 36 28.58 19.71 16.48
C THR A 36 27.95 19.64 15.07
N SER A 37 26.62 19.61 15.04
CA SER A 37 25.76 19.77 13.86
C SER A 37 26.10 21.07 13.11
N ALA A 38 27.08 21.00 12.22
CA ALA A 38 27.47 22.01 11.25
C ALA A 38 28.47 21.39 10.26
N ALA A 39 27.99 20.54 9.35
CA ALA A 39 28.72 20.09 8.16
C ALA A 39 27.69 19.85 7.06
N LEU A 40 27.36 20.90 6.29
CA LEU A 40 27.97 21.19 4.98
C LEU A 40 27.66 20.09 3.95
N VAL A 41 26.46 20.23 3.35
CA VAL A 41 26.14 19.72 2.01
C VAL A 41 27.13 20.34 1.04
N LEU A 42 28.17 19.58 0.66
CA LEU A 42 29.14 19.97 -0.36
C LEU A 42 28.81 19.24 -1.65
N GLY A 43 28.00 19.88 -2.50
CA GLY A 43 27.85 19.46 -3.89
C GLY A 43 26.49 19.84 -4.44
N PHE A 44 26.44 20.98 -5.12
CA PHE A 44 25.28 21.62 -5.75
C PHE A 44 24.36 22.41 -4.79
N GLY A 45 24.70 23.68 -4.58
CA GLY A 45 23.68 24.73 -4.39
C GLY A 45 23.27 25.17 -2.99
N ALA A 46 23.85 24.66 -1.90
CA ALA A 46 23.46 25.08 -0.55
C ALA A 46 24.22 26.36 -0.09
N GLU A 47 23.72 27.53 -0.47
CA GLU A 47 23.94 28.74 0.32
C GLU A 47 23.21 28.56 1.66
N TYR A 48 23.97 28.54 2.77
CA TYR A 48 23.52 28.67 4.18
C TYR A 48 22.00 28.70 4.38
N VAL A 49 21.38 27.51 4.42
CA VAL A 49 19.98 27.39 4.82
C VAL A 49 19.87 27.84 6.28
N SER A 50 19.17 28.93 6.51
CA SER A 50 18.89 29.41 7.86
C SER A 50 17.81 28.53 8.49
N SER A 51 17.96 28.20 9.77
CA SER A 51 16.93 27.48 10.54
C SER A 51 15.61 28.26 10.46
N GLY A 52 14.63 27.73 9.72
CA GLY A 52 13.35 28.39 9.45
C GLY A 52 12.99 28.56 7.97
N GLU A 53 13.86 28.20 7.04
CA GLU A 53 13.51 28.11 5.62
C GLU A 53 12.55 26.94 5.36
N THR A 54 11.55 27.23 4.52
CA THR A 54 10.52 26.29 4.12
C THR A 54 10.47 26.17 2.61
N GLU A 55 10.00 25.02 2.15
CA GLU A 55 9.70 24.75 0.75
C GLU A 55 8.19 24.51 0.60
N THR A 56 7.61 24.97 -0.51
CA THR A 56 6.20 24.73 -0.83
C THR A 56 6.07 23.37 -1.50
N ILE A 57 5.35 22.44 -0.86
CA ILE A 57 5.02 21.14 -1.46
C ILE A 57 3.55 21.10 -1.89
N THR A 58 3.25 20.33 -2.92
CA THR A 58 1.88 19.89 -3.23
C THR A 58 1.61 18.59 -2.48
N TYR A 59 0.80 18.64 -1.42
CA TYR A 59 0.52 17.45 -0.59
C TYR A 59 -0.68 16.64 -1.11
N ALA A 60 -1.57 17.25 -1.88
CA ALA A 60 -2.72 16.55 -2.43
C ALA A 60 -3.13 17.14 -3.77
N LEU A 61 -3.85 16.33 -4.54
CA LEU A 61 -4.66 16.77 -5.67
C LEU A 61 -6.11 16.53 -5.27
N ALA A 62 -6.90 17.59 -5.19
CA ALA A 62 -8.27 17.50 -4.70
C ALA A 62 -9.17 18.44 -5.48
N ARG A 63 -10.42 18.02 -5.68
CA ARG A 63 -11.43 18.88 -6.29
C ARG A 63 -11.77 20.05 -5.35
N PRO A 64 -12.06 21.24 -5.88
CA PRO A 64 -12.56 22.35 -5.08
C PRO A 64 -13.97 22.06 -4.52
N GLU A 65 -14.74 21.24 -5.25
CA GLU A 65 -16.07 20.77 -4.87
C GLU A 65 -16.29 19.34 -5.42
N PRO A 66 -17.20 18.54 -4.83
CA PRO A 66 -17.26 17.09 -5.01
C PRO A 66 -17.45 16.65 -6.46
N ASP A 67 -18.17 17.47 -7.24
CA ASP A 67 -18.53 17.20 -8.62
C ASP A 67 -17.68 17.98 -9.63
N ALA A 68 -16.61 18.65 -9.20
CA ALA A 68 -15.74 19.37 -10.11
C ALA A 68 -14.99 18.39 -11.04
N ASP A 69 -14.91 18.73 -12.33
CA ASP A 69 -14.25 17.89 -13.33
C ASP A 69 -12.71 17.91 -13.22
N ALA A 70 -12.14 18.87 -12.49
CA ALA A 70 -10.70 19.09 -12.40
C ALA A 70 -10.16 18.97 -10.97
N LEU A 71 -9.00 18.33 -10.85
CA LEU A 71 -8.20 18.32 -9.62
C LEU A 71 -7.39 19.61 -9.51
N GLU A 72 -7.36 20.18 -8.30
CA GLU A 72 -6.52 21.32 -7.95
C GLU A 72 -5.44 20.91 -6.95
N PRO A 73 -4.20 21.43 -7.10
CA PRO A 73 -3.14 21.16 -6.14
C PRO A 73 -3.45 21.82 -4.80
N ARG A 74 -3.27 21.06 -3.71
CA ARG A 74 -3.27 21.57 -2.35
C ARG A 74 -1.83 21.67 -1.88
N THR A 75 -1.43 22.86 -1.44
CA THR A 75 -0.03 23.19 -1.17
C THR A 75 0.19 23.61 0.26
N LYS A 76 1.36 23.31 0.81
CA LYS A 76 1.76 23.74 2.16
C LYS A 76 3.27 23.91 2.27
N GLU A 77 3.71 24.62 3.29
CA GLU A 77 5.11 24.78 3.64
C GLU A 77 5.61 23.63 4.51
N VAL A 78 6.82 23.14 4.22
CA VAL A 78 7.55 22.14 5.01
C VAL A 78 9.01 22.59 5.20
N PRO A 79 9.74 22.08 6.23
CA PRO A 79 11.16 22.38 6.37
C PRO A 79 11.96 21.93 5.15
N ILE A 80 12.81 22.82 4.63
CA ILE A 80 13.60 22.53 3.41
C ILE A 80 14.55 21.34 3.61
N GLU A 81 15.19 21.21 4.78
CA GLU A 81 16.10 20.09 5.09
C GLU A 81 15.38 18.72 5.02
N TRP A 82 14.12 18.67 5.47
CA TRP A 82 13.28 17.48 5.37
C TRP A 82 12.94 17.17 3.92
N TYR A 83 12.58 18.19 3.15
CA TYR A 83 12.24 18.04 1.73
C TYR A 83 13.44 17.54 0.92
N GLU A 84 14.62 18.14 1.08
CA GLU A 84 15.85 17.73 0.38
C GLU A 84 16.26 16.29 0.73
N SER A 85 16.21 15.93 2.02
CA SER A 85 16.52 14.56 2.44
C SER A 85 15.53 13.55 1.84
N LEU A 86 14.25 13.91 1.77
CA LEU A 86 13.22 13.08 1.15
C LEU A 86 13.42 12.92 -0.36
N GLN A 87 13.78 13.98 -1.09
CA GLN A 87 14.06 13.90 -2.53
C GLN A 87 15.23 12.95 -2.81
N LEU A 88 16.32 13.06 -2.05
CA LEU A 88 17.46 12.14 -2.15
C LEU A 88 17.05 10.68 -1.91
N ALA A 89 16.16 10.43 -0.94
CA ALA A 89 15.64 9.09 -0.69
C ALA A 89 14.80 8.56 -1.86
N PHE A 90 13.95 9.39 -2.49
CA PHE A 90 13.23 8.98 -3.70
C PHE A 90 14.17 8.66 -4.87
N GLU A 91 15.21 9.46 -5.09
CA GLU A 91 16.22 9.19 -6.14
C GLU A 91 16.99 7.88 -5.88
N VAL A 92 17.30 7.57 -4.61
CA VAL A 92 17.89 6.29 -4.23
C VAL A 92 16.92 5.15 -4.49
N GLN A 93 15.65 5.30 -4.07
CA GLN A 93 14.63 4.28 -4.28
C GLN A 93 14.49 3.96 -5.77
N GLU A 94 14.38 4.96 -6.64
CA GLU A 94 14.32 4.75 -8.09
C GLU A 94 15.51 3.95 -8.63
N ARG A 95 16.73 4.21 -8.12
CA ARG A 95 17.93 3.43 -8.48
C ARG A 95 17.87 1.99 -7.97
N VAL A 96 17.39 1.78 -6.74
CA VAL A 96 17.18 0.43 -6.18
C VAL A 96 16.18 -0.36 -7.03
N LEU A 97 15.07 0.26 -7.42
CA LEU A 97 14.06 -0.35 -8.30
C LEU A 97 14.64 -0.68 -9.67
N ALA A 98 15.39 0.25 -10.27
CA ALA A 98 16.00 0.05 -11.58
C ALA A 98 17.08 -1.04 -11.60
N ALA A 99 17.74 -1.28 -10.46
CA ALA A 99 18.76 -2.32 -10.33
C ALA A 99 18.17 -3.74 -10.34
N GLY A 100 16.87 -3.91 -10.05
CA GLY A 100 16.19 -5.21 -10.14
C GLY A 100 16.83 -6.30 -9.28
N LEU A 101 17.25 -5.94 -8.06
CA LEU A 101 18.05 -6.80 -7.19
C LEU A 101 17.25 -8.01 -6.72
N ALA A 102 17.67 -9.22 -7.12
CA ALA A 102 17.34 -10.42 -6.35
C ALA A 102 18.38 -10.54 -5.22
N PRO A 103 18.00 -10.70 -3.95
CA PRO A 103 16.72 -11.21 -3.43
C PRO A 103 15.89 -10.18 -2.65
N LEU A 104 15.76 -8.97 -3.20
CA LEU A 104 14.92 -7.93 -2.63
C LEU A 104 13.45 -8.36 -2.61
N VAL A 105 12.80 -8.26 -1.46
CA VAL A 105 11.38 -8.59 -1.28
C VAL A 105 10.54 -7.34 -1.04
N GLY A 106 11.13 -6.33 -0.40
CA GLY A 106 10.50 -5.03 -0.21
C GLY A 106 11.52 -3.91 -0.16
N SER A 107 11.15 -2.73 -0.65
CA SER A 107 11.95 -1.51 -0.48
C SER A 107 11.01 -0.33 -0.38
N PHE A 108 11.14 0.51 0.64
CA PHE A 108 10.26 1.64 0.91
C PHE A 108 11.05 2.86 1.37
N VAL A 109 10.56 4.04 1.01
CA VAL A 109 11.06 5.31 1.55
C VAL A 109 10.37 5.61 2.87
N VAL A 110 11.17 5.86 3.90
CA VAL A 110 10.74 6.27 5.24
C VAL A 110 11.23 7.71 5.45
N PRO A 111 10.35 8.73 5.36
CA PRO A 111 10.74 10.10 5.65
C PRO A 111 11.18 10.24 7.11
N GLY A 112 12.14 11.13 7.34
CA GLY A 112 12.38 11.65 8.67
C GLY A 112 11.15 12.44 9.19
N THR A 113 11.20 12.83 10.46
CA THR A 113 10.25 13.79 11.02
C THR A 113 10.69 15.23 10.69
N PHE A 114 9.84 16.23 10.94
CA PHE A 114 10.28 17.63 10.81
C PHE A 114 11.33 18.07 11.84
N ALA A 115 11.50 17.31 12.92
CA ALA A 115 12.53 17.56 13.93
C ALA A 115 13.82 16.76 13.68
N ASP A 116 13.73 15.68 12.91
CA ASP A 116 14.83 14.80 12.50
C ASP A 116 14.62 14.43 11.03
N SER A 117 15.18 15.26 10.15
CA SER A 117 14.88 15.30 8.72
C SER A 117 15.42 14.10 7.94
N ALA A 118 16.30 13.28 8.53
CA ALA A 118 17.00 12.22 7.83
C ALA A 118 16.06 11.09 7.35
N ALA A 119 15.78 11.07 6.05
CA ALA A 119 15.07 9.98 5.40
C ALA A 119 15.93 8.71 5.32
N THR A 120 15.25 7.56 5.29
CA THR A 120 15.85 6.22 5.25
C THR A 120 15.17 5.38 4.18
N ILE A 121 15.92 4.47 3.55
CA ILE A 121 15.35 3.39 2.73
C ILE A 121 15.23 2.15 3.61
N SER A 122 14.00 1.70 3.85
CA SER A 122 13.73 0.43 4.52
C SER A 122 13.67 -0.67 3.49
N VAL A 123 14.51 -1.70 3.65
CA VAL A 123 14.66 -2.81 2.72
C VAL A 123 14.39 -4.13 3.44
N ASP A 124 13.51 -4.93 2.87
CA ASP A 124 13.29 -6.33 3.25
C ASP A 124 13.92 -7.25 2.18
N SER A 125 14.78 -8.17 2.60
CA SER A 125 15.52 -9.10 1.71
C SER A 125 15.57 -10.50 2.31
N THR A 126 15.58 -11.55 1.50
CA THR A 126 15.83 -12.92 2.02
C THR A 126 17.31 -13.27 2.16
N ASP A 127 18.21 -12.36 1.78
CA ASP A 127 19.66 -12.58 1.85
C ASP A 127 20.38 -11.27 2.24
N GLU A 128 21.33 -11.36 3.15
CA GLU A 128 22.13 -10.22 3.61
C GLU A 128 23.15 -9.73 2.56
N SER A 129 23.50 -10.55 1.57
CA SER A 129 24.45 -10.20 0.51
C SER A 129 23.99 -9.03 -0.36
N VAL A 130 22.69 -8.71 -0.37
CA VAL A 130 22.15 -7.53 -1.05
C VAL A 130 22.74 -6.22 -0.50
N LEU A 131 23.21 -6.23 0.77
CA LEU A 131 23.73 -5.05 1.44
C LEU A 131 24.90 -4.41 0.69
N GLU A 132 25.86 -5.21 0.21
CA GLU A 132 27.03 -4.69 -0.50
C GLU A 132 26.63 -3.96 -1.80
N THR A 133 25.59 -4.47 -2.47
CA THR A 133 25.07 -3.84 -3.69
C THR A 133 24.27 -2.58 -3.37
N LEU A 134 23.52 -2.58 -2.26
CA LEU A 134 22.74 -1.42 -1.83
C LEU A 134 23.65 -0.28 -1.34
N GLU A 135 24.76 -0.57 -0.66
CA GLU A 135 25.71 0.46 -0.19
C GLU A 135 26.23 1.32 -1.35
N ASP A 136 26.50 0.73 -2.53
CA ASP A 136 26.91 1.46 -3.73
C ASP A 136 25.78 2.33 -4.33
N LEU A 137 24.52 1.93 -4.13
CA LEU A 137 23.34 2.62 -4.68
C LEU A 137 22.83 3.73 -3.76
N THR A 138 22.89 3.56 -2.44
CA THR A 138 22.30 4.49 -1.48
C THR A 138 23.15 5.73 -1.24
N GLY A 139 24.48 5.64 -1.43
CA GLY A 139 25.39 6.76 -1.16
C GLY A 139 25.24 7.24 0.29
N ASP A 140 24.87 8.52 0.46
CA ASP A 140 24.71 9.13 1.77
C ASP A 140 23.32 8.88 2.43
N VAL A 141 22.35 8.30 1.71
CA VAL A 141 21.04 7.99 2.28
C VAL A 141 21.14 6.77 3.19
N ARG A 142 20.54 6.87 4.37
CA ARG A 142 20.53 5.80 5.35
C ARG A 142 19.74 4.60 4.83
N LEU A 143 20.28 3.41 5.06
CA LEU A 143 19.63 2.13 4.77
C LEU A 143 19.26 1.43 6.07
N ASP A 144 18.04 0.91 6.14
CA ASP A 144 17.59 -0.02 7.17
C ASP A 144 17.27 -1.36 6.51
N LEU A 145 18.18 -2.33 6.66
CA LEU A 145 18.05 -3.66 6.07
C LEU A 145 17.46 -4.63 7.10
N ASN A 146 16.36 -5.25 6.73
CA ASN A 146 15.73 -6.34 7.44
C ASN A 146 15.83 -7.62 6.62
N VAL A 147 16.47 -8.64 7.19
CA VAL A 147 16.58 -9.96 6.56
C VAL A 147 15.40 -10.79 7.03
N VAL A 148 14.53 -11.15 6.09
CA VAL A 148 13.30 -11.91 6.34
C VAL A 148 13.49 -13.35 5.91
N ASP A 149 12.84 -14.27 6.63
CA ASP A 149 12.76 -15.66 6.21
C ASP A 149 12.01 -15.79 4.87
N PRO A 150 12.21 -16.89 4.13
CA PRO A 150 11.47 -17.16 2.90
C PRO A 150 9.96 -17.08 3.13
N ILE A 151 9.27 -16.39 2.22
CA ILE A 151 7.82 -16.17 2.29
C ILE A 151 7.08 -17.51 2.42
N PRO A 152 6.35 -17.76 3.51
CA PRO A 152 5.55 -18.97 3.64
C PRO A 152 4.32 -18.92 2.72
N PRO A 153 3.75 -20.08 2.35
CA PRO A 153 2.53 -20.11 1.55
C PRO A 153 1.37 -19.45 2.31
N LYS A 154 0.47 -18.81 1.56
CA LYS A 154 -0.75 -18.20 2.12
C LYS A 154 -1.54 -19.26 2.91
N PRO A 155 -1.94 -18.99 4.16
CA PRO A 155 -2.81 -19.88 4.90
C PRO A 155 -4.17 -20.01 4.19
N GLY A 156 -4.67 -21.23 4.08
CA GLY A 156 -6.01 -21.50 3.56
C GLY A 156 -7.08 -21.13 4.59
N GLY A 157 -8.03 -20.30 4.20
CA GLY A 157 -9.20 -19.96 5.00
C GLY A 157 -10.37 -19.64 4.09
N GLU A 158 -11.53 -20.24 4.37
CA GLU A 158 -12.78 -19.82 3.76
C GLU A 158 -13.30 -18.60 4.52
N THR A 159 -13.50 -17.49 3.82
CA THR A 159 -14.15 -16.32 4.38
C THR A 159 -15.61 -16.31 3.96
N ASP A 160 -16.52 -16.08 4.91
CA ASP A 160 -17.96 -16.14 4.68
C ASP A 160 -18.46 -14.80 4.10
N LEU A 161 -18.96 -14.85 2.86
CA LEU A 161 -19.56 -13.71 2.17
C LEU A 161 -20.81 -13.17 2.88
N SER A 162 -21.45 -13.96 3.76
CA SER A 162 -22.66 -13.53 4.47
C SER A 162 -22.42 -12.41 5.48
N ASP A 163 -21.19 -12.26 5.98
CA ASP A 163 -20.80 -11.19 6.90
C ASP A 163 -20.38 -9.90 6.17
N ALA A 164 -20.25 -9.94 4.84
CA ALA A 164 -19.77 -8.79 4.06
C ALA A 164 -20.81 -7.68 3.96
N TYR A 165 -20.38 -6.44 4.21
CA TYR A 165 -21.20 -5.24 4.15
C TYR A 165 -21.66 -4.97 2.72
N GLN A 166 -22.97 -4.81 2.56
CA GLN A 166 -23.66 -4.64 1.28
C GLN A 166 -23.98 -3.16 1.06
N VAL A 167 -24.36 -2.80 -0.17
CA VAL A 167 -24.84 -1.45 -0.45
C VAL A 167 -26.14 -1.23 0.32
N SER A 168 -26.21 -0.15 1.11
CA SER A 168 -27.35 0.21 1.95
C SER A 168 -28.52 0.74 1.10
N GLU A 169 -28.23 1.61 0.13
CA GLU A 169 -29.22 2.24 -0.75
C GLU A 169 -28.73 2.21 -2.21
N LEU A 170 -29.60 1.80 -3.15
CA LEU A 170 -29.31 1.76 -4.60
C LEU A 170 -30.26 2.62 -5.45
N ASP A 171 -31.16 3.38 -4.83
CA ASP A 171 -32.29 4.01 -5.52
C ASP A 171 -31.87 5.04 -6.58
N ASP A 172 -30.76 5.75 -6.37
CA ASP A 172 -30.23 6.77 -7.28
C ASP A 172 -29.17 6.22 -8.26
N GLY A 173 -28.86 4.92 -8.20
CA GLY A 173 -27.87 4.26 -9.05
C GLY A 173 -26.40 4.54 -8.67
N ASP A 174 -26.15 5.48 -7.76
CA ASP A 174 -24.82 5.76 -7.22
C ASP A 174 -24.40 4.69 -6.22
N VAL A 175 -23.21 4.13 -6.41
CA VAL A 175 -22.68 3.04 -5.59
C VAL A 175 -21.36 3.48 -4.94
N PRO A 176 -21.30 3.59 -3.59
CA PRO A 176 -20.11 4.03 -2.88
C PRO A 176 -19.04 2.93 -2.76
N GLY A 177 -17.81 3.34 -2.45
CA GLY A 177 -16.76 2.41 -2.02
C GLY A 177 -16.99 1.88 -0.61
N GLY A 178 -16.23 0.87 -0.19
CA GLY A 178 -16.34 0.26 1.15
C GLY A 178 -17.46 -0.79 1.28
N VAL A 179 -18.08 -1.16 0.17
CA VAL A 179 -19.10 -2.21 0.05
C VAL A 179 -18.54 -3.44 -0.65
N VAL A 180 -19.18 -4.60 -0.45
CA VAL A 180 -18.79 -5.83 -1.13
C VAL A 180 -19.03 -5.76 -2.64
N CYS A 181 -18.05 -6.20 -3.41
CA CYS A 181 -18.18 -6.43 -4.85
C CYS A 181 -17.83 -7.88 -5.19
N LEU A 182 -18.41 -8.40 -6.26
CA LEU A 182 -18.34 -9.81 -6.64
C LEU A 182 -17.94 -9.97 -8.09
N SER A 183 -17.09 -10.96 -8.34
CA SER A 183 -16.81 -11.54 -9.64
C SER A 183 -17.46 -12.94 -9.72
N GLU A 184 -17.21 -13.68 -10.79
CA GLU A 184 -17.69 -15.07 -10.91
C GLU A 184 -17.02 -16.02 -9.90
N ASP A 185 -15.76 -15.75 -9.54
CA ASP A 185 -14.92 -16.68 -8.78
C ASP A 185 -14.60 -16.21 -7.35
N SER A 186 -14.81 -14.92 -7.05
CA SER A 186 -14.40 -14.32 -5.77
C SER A 186 -15.17 -13.06 -5.42
N PHE A 187 -14.82 -12.45 -4.30
CA PHE A 187 -15.36 -11.18 -3.85
C PHE A 187 -14.27 -10.32 -3.22
N GLY A 188 -14.55 -9.03 -3.14
CA GLY A 188 -13.66 -8.03 -2.56
C GLY A 188 -14.46 -6.83 -2.06
N THR A 189 -13.77 -5.71 -1.91
CA THR A 189 -14.33 -4.41 -1.57
C THR A 189 -14.22 -3.47 -2.76
N LEU A 190 -15.28 -2.71 -3.02
CA LEU A 190 -15.31 -1.69 -4.05
C LEU A 190 -14.56 -0.43 -3.58
N THR A 191 -13.76 0.17 -4.46
CA THR A 191 -13.15 1.49 -4.20
C THR A 191 -14.20 2.60 -4.35
N PRO A 192 -13.92 3.83 -3.89
CA PRO A 192 -14.61 5.02 -4.41
C PRO A 192 -14.44 5.12 -5.93
N ALA A 193 -15.19 6.04 -6.55
CA ALA A 193 -15.06 6.36 -7.97
C ALA A 193 -13.60 6.61 -8.37
N LEU A 194 -13.18 5.87 -9.39
CA LEU A 194 -11.90 6.05 -10.05
C LEU A 194 -12.13 6.81 -11.36
N TYR A 195 -11.30 7.80 -11.62
CA TYR A 195 -11.35 8.66 -12.79
C TYR A 195 -10.13 8.36 -13.66
N ASP A 196 -10.27 8.45 -14.98
CA ASP A 196 -9.14 8.54 -15.89
C ASP A 196 -8.84 9.99 -16.28
N GLY A 197 -7.76 10.22 -17.04
CA GLY A 197 -7.37 11.57 -17.49
C GLY A 197 -8.41 12.33 -18.32
N ASP A 198 -9.39 11.62 -18.91
CA ASP A 198 -10.50 12.23 -19.64
C ASP A 198 -11.68 12.62 -18.70
N GLY A 199 -11.58 12.29 -17.41
CA GLY A 199 -12.60 12.55 -16.39
C GLY A 199 -13.73 11.51 -16.37
N SER A 200 -13.57 10.37 -17.07
CA SER A 200 -14.58 9.31 -17.08
C SER A 200 -14.56 8.55 -15.76
N ARG A 201 -15.75 8.25 -15.21
CA ARG A 201 -15.93 7.58 -13.93
C ARG A 201 -16.01 6.06 -14.09
N TYR A 202 -15.25 5.33 -13.29
CA TYR A 202 -15.16 3.88 -13.29
C TYR A 202 -15.32 3.30 -11.89
N PHE A 203 -15.91 2.11 -11.85
CA PHE A 203 -15.76 1.23 -10.70
C PHE A 203 -14.33 0.68 -10.68
N ALA A 204 -13.79 0.44 -9.49
CA ALA A 204 -12.52 -0.25 -9.34
C ALA A 204 -12.50 -1.14 -8.10
N THR A 205 -11.67 -2.18 -8.19
CA THR A 205 -11.36 -3.13 -7.12
C THR A 205 -10.05 -3.84 -7.47
N SER A 206 -9.64 -4.84 -6.69
CA SER A 206 -8.41 -5.59 -6.94
C SER A 206 -8.49 -6.46 -8.19
N ASN A 207 -7.38 -6.57 -8.93
CA ASN A 207 -7.31 -7.44 -10.11
C ASN A 207 -7.42 -8.92 -9.74
N HIS A 208 -6.85 -9.33 -8.61
CA HIS A 208 -6.89 -10.71 -8.15
C HIS A 208 -8.27 -11.19 -7.66
N VAL A 209 -9.28 -10.32 -7.60
CA VAL A 209 -10.68 -10.73 -7.37
C VAL A 209 -11.23 -11.49 -8.59
N PHE A 210 -10.57 -11.41 -9.75
CA PHE A 210 -11.00 -12.06 -10.98
C PHE A 210 -10.14 -13.29 -11.31
N GLY A 211 -10.78 -14.28 -11.92
CA GLY A 211 -10.18 -15.54 -12.39
C GLY A 211 -9.90 -16.57 -11.29
N ALA A 212 -9.82 -17.84 -11.70
CA ALA A 212 -9.51 -18.95 -10.81
C ALA A 212 -8.14 -18.74 -10.11
N SER A 213 -8.14 -18.71 -8.79
CA SER A 213 -6.97 -18.42 -7.93
C SER A 213 -6.41 -16.99 -8.03
N GLY A 214 -7.16 -16.04 -8.60
CA GLY A 214 -6.77 -14.63 -8.65
C GLY A 214 -5.51 -14.39 -9.47
N THR A 215 -5.45 -14.92 -10.70
CA THR A 215 -4.27 -14.83 -11.57
C THR A 215 -3.82 -13.38 -11.73
N LYS A 216 -2.70 -13.05 -11.07
CA LYS A 216 -2.14 -11.69 -10.97
C LYS A 216 -1.46 -11.19 -12.24
N GLU A 217 -1.63 -11.90 -13.35
CA GLU A 217 -1.00 -11.59 -14.64
C GLU A 217 -2.01 -11.23 -15.74
N THR A 218 -3.28 -11.56 -15.54
CA THR A 218 -4.34 -11.37 -16.54
C THR A 218 -5.10 -10.08 -16.30
N GLU A 219 -5.49 -9.40 -17.38
CA GLU A 219 -6.23 -8.12 -17.31
C GLU A 219 -7.75 -8.30 -17.12
N HIS A 220 -8.28 -9.54 -17.25
CA HIS A 220 -9.68 -9.88 -16.99
C HIS A 220 -10.73 -9.07 -17.78
N ARG A 221 -10.36 -8.57 -18.97
CA ARG A 221 -11.22 -7.74 -19.79
C ARG A 221 -12.49 -8.47 -20.22
N GLY A 222 -13.64 -7.84 -20.00
CA GLY A 222 -14.95 -8.39 -20.34
C GLY A 222 -15.66 -9.10 -19.19
N ASP A 223 -14.97 -9.33 -18.07
CA ASP A 223 -15.55 -10.01 -16.92
C ASP A 223 -16.57 -9.11 -16.20
N PRO A 224 -17.68 -9.67 -15.69
CA PRO A 224 -18.71 -8.89 -15.01
C PRO A 224 -18.26 -8.50 -13.59
N LEU A 225 -18.68 -7.31 -13.14
CA LEU A 225 -18.61 -6.92 -11.73
C LEU A 225 -20.02 -6.70 -11.19
N SER A 226 -20.30 -7.25 -10.02
CA SER A 226 -21.54 -7.09 -9.29
C SER A 226 -21.31 -6.50 -7.90
N VAL A 227 -22.37 -5.99 -7.28
CA VAL A 227 -22.46 -5.65 -5.85
C VAL A 227 -23.63 -6.39 -5.22
N ARG A 228 -23.70 -6.43 -3.89
CA ARG A 228 -24.88 -6.93 -3.18
C ARG A 228 -25.73 -5.79 -2.63
N HIS A 229 -27.04 -5.97 -2.70
CA HIS A 229 -28.04 -5.12 -2.06
C HIS A 229 -29.28 -5.96 -1.71
N ASP A 230 -29.77 -5.84 -0.49
CA ASP A 230 -30.87 -6.66 0.05
C ASP A 230 -30.67 -8.18 -0.16
N GLY A 231 -29.42 -8.63 -0.07
CA GLY A 231 -29.04 -10.03 -0.27
C GLY A 231 -28.95 -10.48 -1.73
N GLU A 232 -29.37 -9.66 -2.70
CA GLU A 232 -29.35 -9.95 -4.13
C GLU A 232 -28.10 -9.37 -4.81
N GLU A 233 -27.57 -10.09 -5.81
CA GLU A 233 -26.49 -9.59 -6.66
C GLU A 233 -27.05 -8.67 -7.76
N ARG A 234 -26.40 -7.52 -7.93
CA ARG A 234 -26.69 -6.53 -8.96
C ARG A 234 -25.44 -6.29 -9.78
N ARG A 235 -25.48 -6.61 -11.08
CA ARG A 235 -24.37 -6.28 -11.98
C ARG A 235 -24.27 -4.77 -12.15
N VAL A 236 -23.11 -4.21 -11.83
CA VAL A 236 -22.84 -2.77 -11.92
C VAL A 236 -21.93 -2.40 -13.08
N GLY A 237 -21.20 -3.37 -13.63
CA GLY A 237 -20.26 -3.06 -14.70
C GLY A 237 -19.63 -4.26 -15.37
N THR A 238 -18.64 -3.95 -16.20
CA THR A 238 -17.78 -4.92 -16.90
C THR A 238 -16.35 -4.41 -16.90
N VAL A 239 -15.38 -5.28 -16.64
CA VAL A 239 -13.96 -4.93 -16.67
C VAL A 239 -13.60 -4.40 -18.06
N ASP A 240 -13.21 -3.14 -18.09
CA ASP A 240 -12.72 -2.48 -19.30
C ASP A 240 -11.23 -2.74 -19.48
N ARG A 241 -10.48 -2.67 -18.36
CA ARG A 241 -9.04 -2.90 -18.32
C ARG A 241 -8.57 -3.36 -16.93
N GLY A 242 -7.69 -4.35 -16.88
CA GLY A 242 -6.95 -4.72 -15.68
C GLY A 242 -5.51 -4.21 -15.72
N TYR A 243 -4.95 -3.98 -14.55
CA TYR A 243 -3.58 -3.51 -14.33
C TYR A 243 -2.88 -4.49 -13.38
N PRO A 244 -2.37 -5.63 -13.87
CA PRO A 244 -1.92 -6.71 -13.00
C PRO A 244 -0.74 -6.32 -12.10
N THR A 245 0.16 -5.45 -12.58
CA THR A 245 1.30 -4.91 -11.82
C THR A 245 0.89 -3.96 -10.68
N ALA A 246 -0.26 -3.30 -10.80
CA ALA A 246 -0.87 -2.49 -9.75
C ALA A 246 -1.92 -3.28 -8.96
N ASP A 247 -2.32 -4.45 -9.47
CA ASP A 247 -3.39 -5.30 -8.97
C ASP A 247 -4.70 -4.53 -8.77
N VAL A 248 -5.08 -3.79 -9.80
CA VAL A 248 -6.32 -3.00 -9.88
C VAL A 248 -7.02 -3.33 -11.18
N VAL A 249 -8.36 -3.37 -11.17
CA VAL A 249 -9.17 -3.34 -12.38
C VAL A 249 -9.96 -2.05 -12.47
N ARG A 250 -10.13 -1.58 -13.70
CA ARG A 250 -11.03 -0.50 -14.08
C ARG A 250 -12.24 -1.10 -14.77
N VAL A 251 -13.42 -0.81 -14.24
CA VAL A 251 -14.69 -1.42 -14.64
C VAL A 251 -15.63 -0.33 -15.15
N SER A 252 -16.02 -0.47 -16.42
CA SER A 252 -17.00 0.42 -17.04
C SER A 252 -18.38 0.16 -16.46
N PRO A 253 -19.11 1.19 -16.01
CA PRO A 253 -20.45 1.04 -15.47
C PRO A 253 -21.46 0.63 -16.55
N VAL A 254 -22.53 -0.07 -16.15
CA VAL A 254 -23.76 -0.19 -16.95
C VAL A 254 -24.61 1.09 -16.84
N GLU A 255 -25.63 1.26 -17.68
CA GLU A 255 -26.39 2.52 -17.75
C GLU A 255 -27.09 2.88 -16.42
N GLU A 256 -27.50 1.88 -15.66
CA GLU A 256 -28.28 2.00 -14.44
C GLU A 256 -27.46 2.40 -13.21
N TYR A 257 -26.13 2.22 -13.24
CA TYR A 257 -25.29 2.42 -12.06
C TYR A 257 -24.10 3.32 -12.34
N ARG A 258 -23.64 4.04 -11.32
CA ARG A 258 -22.44 4.88 -11.39
C ARG A 258 -21.63 4.73 -10.10
N PRO A 259 -20.29 4.81 -10.19
CA PRO A 259 -19.47 4.85 -8.99
C PRO A 259 -19.59 6.23 -8.32
N ALA A 260 -19.75 6.24 -7.00
CA ALA A 260 -19.78 7.47 -6.22
C ALA A 260 -18.40 7.86 -5.71
N SER A 261 -18.09 9.16 -5.66
CA SER A 261 -16.93 9.71 -4.94
C SER A 261 -17.19 9.74 -3.44
N ALA A 262 -17.51 8.58 -2.86
CA ALA A 262 -17.81 8.41 -1.45
C ALA A 262 -17.37 7.03 -0.95
N ILE A 263 -17.08 6.95 0.34
CA ILE A 263 -16.82 5.72 1.08
C ILE A 263 -17.96 5.53 2.07
N GLU A 264 -18.66 4.42 1.92
CA GLU A 264 -19.73 3.99 2.80
C GLU A 264 -19.20 3.83 4.24
N ARG A 265 -20.01 4.21 5.23
CA ARG A 265 -19.65 4.20 6.68
C ARG A 265 -18.48 5.11 7.11
N ALA A 266 -17.80 5.80 6.20
CA ALA A 266 -16.80 6.80 6.58
C ALA A 266 -17.45 8.14 7.02
N SER A 267 -16.76 8.89 7.89
CA SER A 267 -17.20 10.21 8.35
C SER A 267 -16.02 11.20 8.37
N PRO A 268 -16.00 12.22 7.49
CA PRO A 268 -16.92 12.41 6.36
C PRO A 268 -16.84 11.26 5.35
N SER A 269 -17.90 11.02 4.58
CA SER A 269 -17.92 9.92 3.59
C SER A 269 -17.34 10.32 2.24
N ARG A 270 -17.37 11.61 1.92
CA ARG A 270 -17.03 12.14 0.60
C ARG A 270 -15.53 12.05 0.31
N VAL A 271 -15.17 11.62 -0.90
CA VAL A 271 -13.80 11.65 -1.42
C VAL A 271 -13.61 12.87 -2.30
N LEU A 272 -12.60 13.69 -1.97
CA LEU A 272 -12.28 14.92 -2.71
C LEU A 272 -11.15 14.71 -3.71
N GLY A 273 -10.27 13.74 -3.44
CA GLY A 273 -9.11 13.47 -4.27
C GLY A 273 -8.14 12.51 -3.60
N GLN A 274 -6.85 12.76 -3.78
CA GLN A 274 -5.79 11.86 -3.33
C GLN A 274 -4.55 12.60 -2.83
N PHE A 275 -3.78 11.91 -1.98
CA PHE A 275 -2.46 12.36 -1.58
C PHE A 275 -1.45 12.19 -2.73
N THR A 276 -0.54 13.15 -2.85
CA THR A 276 0.65 12.99 -3.69
C THR A 276 1.70 12.13 -2.98
N LYS A 277 2.74 11.71 -3.72
CA LYS A 277 3.89 11.01 -3.14
C LYS A 277 4.49 11.76 -1.93
N ILE A 278 4.75 13.05 -2.10
CA ILE A 278 5.31 13.92 -1.04
C ILE A 278 4.26 14.19 0.06
N GLY A 279 2.98 14.25 -0.29
CA GLY A 279 1.89 14.40 0.68
C GLY A 279 1.77 13.24 1.66
N LEU A 280 1.96 12.00 1.19
CA LEU A 280 2.04 10.83 2.05
C LEU A 280 3.24 10.92 2.99
N ALA A 281 4.38 11.42 2.51
CA ALA A 281 5.57 11.61 3.32
C ALA A 281 5.35 12.68 4.40
N ASP A 282 4.70 13.79 4.05
CA ASP A 282 4.28 14.82 5.02
C ASP A 282 3.29 14.26 6.05
N LEU A 283 2.35 13.42 5.64
CA LEU A 283 1.39 12.79 6.55
C LEU A 283 2.10 11.86 7.54
N MET A 284 3.06 11.06 7.05
CA MET A 284 3.90 10.17 7.86
C MET A 284 4.82 10.94 8.81
N ALA A 285 5.50 11.99 8.33
CA ALA A 285 6.39 12.83 9.16
C ALA A 285 5.65 13.53 10.32
N ARG A 286 4.33 13.72 10.20
CA ARG A 286 3.43 14.26 11.23
C ARG A 286 2.81 13.18 12.13
N GLY A 287 3.13 11.91 11.93
CA GLY A 287 2.56 10.78 12.69
C GLY A 287 1.05 10.67 12.53
N LYS A 288 0.51 10.97 11.34
CA LYS A 288 -0.92 10.85 11.07
C LYS A 288 -1.24 9.47 10.50
N PRO A 289 -2.26 8.78 11.04
CA PRO A 289 -2.62 7.45 10.60
C PRO A 289 -3.39 7.51 9.27
N LEU A 290 -3.58 6.35 8.65
CA LEU A 290 -4.60 6.13 7.64
C LEU A 290 -5.79 5.39 8.26
N THR A 291 -6.95 5.54 7.63
CA THR A 291 -8.17 4.79 7.93
C THR A 291 -8.59 4.02 6.69
N LYS A 292 -9.14 2.83 6.87
CA LYS A 292 -9.67 1.99 5.80
C LYS A 292 -11.06 1.53 6.20
N VAL A 293 -11.94 1.47 5.21
CA VAL A 293 -13.22 0.78 5.32
C VAL A 293 -13.20 -0.43 4.39
N GLY A 294 -13.30 -1.63 4.96
CA GLY A 294 -13.41 -2.89 4.23
C GLY A 294 -14.85 -3.38 4.16
N ALA A 295 -15.16 -4.26 3.22
CA ALA A 295 -16.45 -4.94 3.19
C ALA A 295 -16.60 -5.89 4.38
N LEU A 296 -15.51 -6.48 4.90
CA LEU A 296 -15.55 -7.44 6.00
C LEU A 296 -14.98 -6.90 7.29
N SER A 297 -13.77 -6.34 7.26
CA SER A 297 -13.34 -5.54 8.41
C SER A 297 -14.00 -4.17 8.31
N ASP A 298 -14.66 -3.76 9.38
CA ASP A 298 -15.45 -2.53 9.42
C ASP A 298 -14.57 -1.30 9.15
N THR A 299 -14.16 -0.58 10.20
CA THR A 299 -13.22 0.53 10.10
C THR A 299 -11.95 0.15 10.84
N THR A 300 -10.81 0.24 10.17
CA THR A 300 -9.49 0.03 10.78
C THR A 300 -8.59 1.21 10.50
N SER A 301 -7.60 1.44 11.37
CA SER A 301 -6.66 2.55 11.24
C SER A 301 -5.26 2.14 11.65
N GLY A 302 -4.24 2.79 11.10
CA GLY A 302 -2.86 2.51 11.44
C GLY A 302 -1.87 3.50 10.85
N GLU A 303 -0.62 3.51 11.34
CA GLU A 303 0.41 4.45 10.91
C GLU A 303 0.99 4.09 9.54
N ILE A 304 1.43 5.10 8.78
CA ILE A 304 2.22 4.86 7.56
C ILE A 304 3.62 4.43 7.98
N GLN A 305 4.12 3.35 7.37
CA GLN A 305 5.42 2.76 7.67
C GLN A 305 6.42 2.90 6.52
N GLY A 306 5.96 3.17 5.29
CA GLY A 306 6.83 3.33 4.14
C GLY A 306 6.07 3.67 2.86
N ILE A 307 6.68 4.46 1.99
CA ILE A 307 6.06 5.08 0.81
C ILE A 307 6.89 4.76 -0.44
N ASP A 308 6.27 4.84 -1.62
CA ASP A 308 6.91 4.63 -2.94
C ASP A 308 7.60 3.27 -3.03
N GLY A 309 6.91 2.27 -2.50
CA GLY A 309 7.46 0.96 -2.23
C GLY A 309 7.48 0.02 -3.41
N LEU A 310 8.37 -0.97 -3.36
CA LEU A 310 8.26 -2.21 -4.12
C LEU A 310 7.87 -3.33 -3.16
N THR A 311 6.95 -4.19 -3.59
CA THR A 311 6.63 -5.42 -2.86
C THR A 311 6.65 -6.63 -3.77
N CYS A 312 7.43 -7.64 -3.39
CA CYS A 312 7.45 -8.97 -4.00
C CYS A 312 6.81 -10.02 -3.06
N TYR A 313 6.17 -9.58 -1.98
CA TYR A 313 5.67 -10.41 -0.89
C TYR A 313 4.65 -11.49 -1.27
N THR A 314 3.94 -11.35 -2.40
CA THR A 314 2.76 -12.18 -2.67
C THR A 314 2.62 -12.68 -4.11
N GLY A 315 3.63 -12.55 -4.96
CA GLY A 315 3.48 -12.92 -6.36
C GLY A 315 4.79 -13.15 -7.09
N GLU A 316 4.65 -13.72 -8.29
CA GLU A 316 5.74 -13.89 -9.25
C GLU A 316 6.26 -12.55 -9.79
N VAL A 317 5.46 -11.48 -9.64
CA VAL A 317 5.77 -10.12 -10.11
C VAL A 317 5.81 -9.16 -8.92
N CYS A 318 6.93 -8.46 -8.78
CA CYS A 318 7.06 -7.37 -7.81
C CYS A 318 6.22 -6.16 -8.24
N LYS A 319 5.49 -5.58 -7.30
CA LYS A 319 4.59 -4.45 -7.53
C LYS A 319 5.25 -3.15 -7.08
N PRO A 320 5.50 -2.18 -7.96
CA PRO A 320 6.00 -0.86 -7.57
C PRO A 320 4.87 0.04 -7.04
N GLY A 321 5.22 1.23 -6.55
CA GLY A 321 4.27 2.25 -6.11
C GLY A 321 3.40 1.84 -4.93
N GLN A 322 3.93 1.02 -4.03
CA GLN A 322 3.20 0.48 -2.89
C GLN A 322 3.32 1.40 -1.67
N LEU A 323 2.28 1.39 -0.84
CA LEU A 323 2.22 2.10 0.45
C LEU A 323 2.13 1.07 1.56
N LYS A 324 3.07 1.10 2.51
CA LYS A 324 3.09 0.25 3.71
C LYS A 324 2.48 1.01 4.88
N TRP A 325 1.50 0.43 5.57
CA TRP A 325 0.83 1.07 6.70
C TRP A 325 0.13 0.05 7.61
N GLY A 326 -0.26 0.48 8.82
CA GLY A 326 -1.02 -0.33 9.77
C GLY A 326 -0.35 -1.62 10.18
N ASP A 327 -1.16 -2.61 10.55
CA ASP A 327 -0.74 -3.92 11.07
C ASP A 327 -1.56 -5.04 10.41
N GLU A 328 -1.15 -6.30 10.54
CA GLU A 328 -1.80 -7.44 9.89
C GLU A 328 -3.26 -7.67 10.36
N HIS A 329 -3.61 -7.14 11.54
CA HIS A 329 -4.94 -7.27 12.14
C HIS A 329 -5.92 -6.24 11.58
N GLY A 330 -5.40 -5.19 10.94
CA GLY A 330 -6.19 -4.14 10.27
C GLY A 330 -6.89 -4.58 8.99
N ILE A 331 -6.75 -5.84 8.55
CA ILE A 331 -7.37 -6.34 7.32
C ILE A 331 -7.76 -7.82 7.39
N VAL A 332 -8.87 -8.14 6.74
CA VAL A 332 -9.39 -9.50 6.62
C VAL A 332 -9.47 -9.88 5.13
N ASP A 333 -9.26 -11.16 4.82
CA ASP A 333 -9.46 -11.70 3.47
C ASP A 333 -10.86 -11.29 2.95
N GLY A 334 -10.92 -10.68 1.75
CA GLY A 334 -12.15 -10.08 1.20
C GLY A 334 -12.26 -8.55 1.37
N ASP A 335 -11.36 -7.93 2.13
CA ASP A 335 -11.15 -6.48 2.08
C ASP A 335 -10.32 -6.01 0.87
N SER A 336 -9.87 -6.94 0.04
CA SER A 336 -9.16 -6.68 -1.21
C SER A 336 -9.92 -5.65 -2.04
N GLY A 337 -9.29 -4.51 -2.31
CA GLY A 337 -9.85 -3.42 -3.11
C GLY A 337 -10.31 -2.23 -2.27
N SER A 338 -10.39 -2.39 -0.95
CA SER A 338 -10.67 -1.27 -0.04
C SER A 338 -9.67 -0.12 -0.18
N ALA A 339 -10.16 1.10 0.01
CA ALA A 339 -9.33 2.30 0.02
C ALA A 339 -8.84 2.63 1.44
N ALA A 340 -7.57 3.01 1.55
CA ALA A 340 -7.02 3.68 2.72
C ALA A 340 -7.01 5.19 2.47
N PHE A 341 -7.39 5.98 3.46
CA PHE A 341 -7.63 7.41 3.33
C PHE A 341 -7.33 8.15 4.63
N HIS A 342 -7.28 9.47 4.55
CA HIS A 342 -7.29 10.38 5.70
C HIS A 342 -8.07 11.65 5.31
N ALA A 343 -8.67 12.33 6.29
CA ALA A 343 -9.33 13.60 6.05
C ALA A 343 -8.36 14.63 5.46
N ASP A 344 -8.84 15.55 4.62
CA ASP A 344 -8.01 16.65 4.12
C ASP A 344 -7.43 17.45 5.32
N PRO A 345 -6.09 17.54 5.47
CA PRO A 345 -5.48 18.28 6.57
C PRO A 345 -5.91 19.75 6.69
N GLU A 346 -6.30 20.38 5.58
CA GLU A 346 -6.79 21.77 5.59
C GLU A 346 -8.30 21.87 5.82
N ASN A 347 -9.07 20.92 5.29
CA ASN A 347 -10.53 20.93 5.32
C ASN A 347 -11.08 19.57 5.80
N PRO A 348 -10.84 19.18 7.06
CA PRO A 348 -11.10 17.81 7.51
C PRO A 348 -12.59 17.43 7.54
N ASP A 349 -13.48 18.42 7.57
CA ASP A 349 -14.94 18.23 7.54
C ASP A 349 -15.49 18.15 6.10
N ASP A 350 -14.73 18.60 5.10
CA ASP A 350 -15.20 18.68 3.71
C ASP A 350 -15.07 17.34 2.97
N GLY A 351 -14.09 16.51 3.36
CA GLY A 351 -13.96 15.16 2.82
C GLY A 351 -12.59 14.51 3.04
N LEU A 352 -12.41 13.42 2.30
CA LEU A 352 -11.31 12.48 2.42
C LEU A 352 -10.37 12.57 1.22
N LEU A 353 -9.11 12.28 1.48
CA LEU A 353 -8.08 12.09 0.46
C LEU A 353 -7.63 10.62 0.49
N VAL A 354 -7.69 9.97 -0.67
CA VAL A 354 -7.25 8.58 -0.83
C VAL A 354 -5.73 8.51 -0.81
N ALA A 355 -5.20 7.58 -0.03
CA ALA A 355 -3.77 7.29 0.09
C ALA A 355 -3.37 6.07 -0.75
N SER A 356 -4.16 4.99 -0.68
CA SER A 356 -3.97 3.76 -1.44
C SER A 356 -5.28 3.01 -1.64
N ILE A 357 -5.28 2.06 -2.57
CA ILE A 357 -6.32 1.04 -2.73
C ILE A 357 -5.71 -0.36 -2.78
N ASN A 358 -6.56 -1.38 -2.89
CA ASN A 358 -6.13 -2.78 -2.96
C ASN A 358 -5.22 -3.14 -1.77
N ASN A 359 -5.70 -2.83 -0.57
CA ASN A 359 -4.97 -3.16 0.64
C ASN A 359 -4.94 -4.69 0.83
N ALA A 360 -3.78 -5.22 1.21
CA ALA A 360 -3.52 -6.62 1.53
C ALA A 360 -2.57 -6.70 2.74
N ARG A 361 -2.67 -7.75 3.55
CA ARG A 361 -1.70 -8.01 4.64
C ARG A 361 -0.66 -9.02 4.24
N SER A 362 0.45 -8.96 4.97
CA SER A 362 1.35 -10.10 5.10
C SER A 362 0.65 -11.17 5.93
N TRP A 363 0.89 -12.43 5.59
CA TRP A 363 0.32 -13.58 6.30
C TRP A 363 1.40 -14.39 7.03
N TRP A 364 2.60 -13.84 7.19
CA TRP A 364 3.68 -14.44 7.93
C TRP A 364 3.95 -13.66 9.21
N SER A 365 4.23 -14.40 10.28
CA SER A 365 4.30 -13.91 11.66
C SER A 365 5.35 -12.82 11.94
N GLU A 366 6.20 -12.51 10.96
CA GLU A 366 7.31 -11.56 11.10
C GLU A 366 7.12 -10.27 10.27
N ALA A 367 6.09 -10.20 9.42
CA ALA A 367 5.66 -8.97 8.80
C ALA A 367 4.30 -8.59 9.36
N ASP A 368 4.28 -7.51 10.13
CA ASP A 368 3.08 -6.97 10.74
C ASP A 368 2.71 -5.65 10.05
N PHE A 369 2.14 -5.75 8.84
CA PHE A 369 1.72 -4.57 8.08
C PHE A 369 0.67 -4.90 7.01
N VAL A 370 -0.02 -3.84 6.59
CA VAL A 370 -0.81 -3.78 5.37
C VAL A 370 0.02 -3.07 4.29
N TRP A 371 -0.14 -3.48 3.05
CA TRP A 371 0.27 -2.67 1.90
C TRP A 371 -0.86 -2.51 0.90
N GLY A 372 -0.81 -1.44 0.12
CA GLY A 372 -1.71 -1.25 -1.02
C GLY A 372 -1.06 -0.41 -2.11
N THR A 373 -1.67 -0.39 -3.28
CA THR A 373 -1.19 0.44 -4.39
C THR A 373 -1.51 1.90 -4.09
N ALA A 374 -0.48 2.73 -4.02
CA ALA A 374 -0.61 4.13 -3.66
C ALA A 374 -1.36 4.91 -4.75
N ALA A 375 -2.23 5.84 -4.35
CA ALA A 375 -3.03 6.62 -5.29
C ALA A 375 -2.18 7.47 -6.23
N HIS A 376 -1.07 8.04 -5.75
CA HIS A 376 -0.13 8.77 -6.60
C HIS A 376 0.46 7.89 -7.72
N HIS A 377 0.75 6.62 -7.44
CA HIS A 377 1.28 5.71 -8.45
C HIS A 377 0.26 5.42 -9.55
N LEU A 378 -1.03 5.33 -9.19
CA LEU A 378 -2.11 5.17 -10.17
C LEU A 378 -2.17 6.34 -11.15
N LEU A 379 -1.96 7.56 -10.64
CA LEU A 379 -1.91 8.76 -11.47
C LEU A 379 -0.66 8.75 -12.35
N ASP A 380 0.52 8.59 -11.75
CA ASP A 380 1.80 8.72 -12.45
C ASP A 380 1.99 7.64 -13.53
N ALA A 381 1.56 6.40 -13.27
CA ALA A 381 1.78 5.27 -14.17
C ALA A 381 0.63 4.99 -15.14
N TYR A 382 -0.61 5.37 -14.78
CA TYR A 382 -1.81 4.97 -15.52
C TYR A 382 -2.79 6.10 -15.81
N ASP A 383 -2.50 7.32 -15.37
CA ASP A 383 -3.39 8.48 -15.50
C ASP A 383 -4.76 8.25 -14.82
N LEU A 384 -4.74 7.54 -13.69
CA LEU A 384 -5.91 7.19 -12.89
C LEU A 384 -5.89 7.94 -11.56
N HIS A 385 -7.02 8.52 -11.16
CA HIS A 385 -7.12 9.32 -9.93
C HIS A 385 -8.47 9.19 -9.24
N PHE A 386 -8.56 9.69 -8.00
CA PHE A 386 -9.79 9.72 -7.20
C PHE A 386 -10.45 11.08 -7.22
#